data_AF-A0AAP8XUI5-F1
#
_entry.id   AF-A0AAP8XUI5-F1
#
_cell.length_a   1.000
_cell.length_b   1.000
_cell.length_c   1.000
_cell.angle_alpha   90.00
_cell.angle_beta   90.00
_cell.angle_gamma   90.00
#
_symmetry.space_group_name_H-M   'P 1'
#
loop_
_entity.id
_entity.type
_entity.pdbx_description
1 polymer ?
#
loop_
_entity_poly.entity_id
_entity_poly.type
_entity_poly.pdbx_seq_one_letter_code
_entity_poly.pdbx_strand_id
1 'polypeptide(L)' 'MIDAYRQIAGQIDYESGDIKLDELVNPDIDDLLDDLGELVLKTKGEVIILPSERMPTNTGAAAIFRY' A
#
# COMPACT_ATOMS: atom_id res chain seq x y z
N MET A 1 -1.18 -8.25 1.90
CA MET A 1 0.17 -8.28 2.49
C MET A 1 0.86 -7.00 2.09
N ILE A 2 1.39 -6.25 3.05
CA ILE A 2 2.09 -4.96 2.84
C ILE A 2 3.46 -5.04 3.53
N ASP A 3 4.47 -4.49 2.87
CA ASP A 3 5.84 -4.38 3.38
C ASP A 3 5.93 -3.35 4.50
N ALA A 4 6.61 -3.71 5.59
CA ALA A 4 6.74 -2.87 6.79
C ALA A 4 7.73 -1.70 6.66
N TYR A 5 8.63 -1.73 5.67
CA TYR A 5 9.75 -0.78 5.56
C TYR A 5 9.80 -0.04 4.23
N ARG A 6 9.17 -0.59 3.20
CA ARG A 6 9.14 0.06 1.89
C ARG A 6 8.19 1.24 1.95
N GLN A 7 8.65 2.38 1.44
CA GLN A 7 7.81 3.54 1.21
C GLN A 7 7.72 3.85 -0.28
N ILE A 8 6.53 4.21 -0.74
CA ILE A 8 6.23 4.58 -2.12
C ILE A 8 5.49 5.92 -2.07
N ALA A 9 6.17 6.99 -2.49
CA ALA A 9 5.54 8.30 -2.59
C ALA A 9 4.37 8.28 -3.55
N GLY A 10 3.19 8.59 -3.02
CA GLY A 10 1.97 8.67 -3.76
C GLY A 10 0.77 8.41 -2.86
N GLN A 11 -0.40 8.58 -3.44
CA GLN A 11 -1.66 8.44 -2.73
C GLN A 11 -2.69 7.71 -3.60
N ILE A 12 -3.65 7.08 -2.95
CA ILE A 12 -4.82 6.46 -3.59
C ILE A 12 -6.03 7.37 -3.40
N ASP A 13 -6.73 7.68 -4.49
CA ASP A 13 -8.08 8.24 -4.38
C ASP A 13 -9.04 7.16 -3.84
N TYR A 14 -9.57 7.38 -2.62
CA TYR A 14 -10.41 6.39 -1.95
C TYR A 14 -11.78 6.16 -2.63
N GLU A 15 -12.24 7.05 -3.51
CA GLU A 15 -13.50 6.89 -4.24
C GLU A 15 -13.29 6.18 -5.57
N SER A 16 -12.29 6.59 -6.37
CA SER A 16 -12.04 6.03 -7.70
C SER A 16 -11.08 4.84 -7.70
N GLY A 17 -10.19 4.76 -6.71
CA GLY A 17 -9.06 3.82 -6.66
C GLY A 17 -7.86 4.23 -7.53
N ASP A 18 -7.87 5.44 -8.10
CA ASP A 18 -6.77 5.94 -8.92
C ASP A 18 -5.52 6.21 -8.08
N ILE A 19 -4.35 5.94 -8.67
CA ILE A 19 -3.06 6.16 -8.04
C ILE A 19 -2.45 7.44 -8.60
N LYS A 20 -2.03 8.33 -7.70
CA LYS A 20 -1.18 9.47 -8.04
C LYS A 20 0.19 9.28 -7.41
N LEU A 21 1.18 8.96 -8.26
CA LEU A 21 2.59 8.88 -7.85
C LEU A 21 3.19 10.27 -7.73
N ASP A 22 4.14 10.42 -6.80
CA ASP A 22 4.85 11.68 -6.56
C ASP A 22 6.31 11.41 -6.16
N GLU A 23 7.10 12.47 -5.93
CA GLU A 23 8.50 12.38 -5.50
C GLU A 23 8.62 12.50 -3.97
N LEU A 24 9.28 11.55 -3.30
CA LEU A 24 9.52 11.48 -1.83
C LEU A 24 10.18 12.72 -1.18
N VAL A 25 10.47 13.79 -1.94
CA VAL A 25 11.14 15.00 -1.48
C VAL A 25 10.17 15.95 -0.75
N ASN A 26 8.86 15.81 -0.94
CA ASN A 26 7.87 16.63 -0.25
C ASN A 26 7.45 15.98 1.08
N PRO A 27 7.68 16.63 2.23
CA PRO A 27 7.40 16.08 3.56
C PRO A 27 5.90 15.89 3.86
N ASP A 28 5.01 16.46 3.05
CA ASP A 28 3.56 16.29 3.15
C ASP A 28 3.04 15.10 2.33
N ILE A 29 3.92 14.31 1.69
CA ILE A 29 3.51 13.17 0.88
C ILE A 29 3.23 11.94 1.74
N ASP A 30 2.09 11.33 1.46
CA ASP A 30 1.61 10.09 2.04
C ASP A 30 2.30 8.85 1.44
N ASP A 31 2.11 7.70 2.08
CA ASP A 31 2.63 6.42 1.60
C ASP A 31 1.54 5.60 0.89
N LEU A 32 1.82 5.21 -0.36
CA LEU A 32 0.88 4.46 -1.19
C LEU A 32 0.55 3.08 -0.59
N LEU A 33 1.48 2.45 0.12
CA LEU A 33 1.25 1.13 0.72
C LEU A 33 0.36 1.24 1.96
N ASP A 34 0.53 2.28 2.77
CA ASP A 34 -0.36 2.58 3.90
C ASP A 34 -1.79 2.86 3.41
N ASP A 35 -1.97 3.70 2.39
CA ASP A 35 -3.26 3.98 1.74
C ASP A 35 -3.94 2.70 1.21
N LEU A 36 -3.16 1.82 0.57
CA LEU A 36 -3.66 0.53 0.09
C LEU A 36 -4.15 -0.34 1.26
N GLY A 37 -3.43 -0.31 2.39
CA GLY A 37 -3.82 -1.00 3.62
C GLY A 37 -5.14 -0.47 4.17
N GLU A 38 -5.30 0.84 4.25
CA GLU A 38 -6.54 1.48 4.68
C GLU A 38 -7.74 1.10 3.79
N LEU A 39 -7.56 1.09 2.48
CA LEU A 39 -8.62 0.71 1.53
C LEU A 39 -9.05 -0.75 1.71
N VAL A 40 -8.10 -1.66 1.93
CA VAL A 40 -8.40 -3.08 2.24
C VAL A 40 -9.19 -3.19 3.55
N LEU A 41 -8.83 -2.43 4.58
CA LEU A 41 -9.57 -2.43 5.85
C LEU A 41 -10.99 -1.87 5.68
N LYS A 42 -11.17 -0.79 4.91
CA LYS A 42 -12.50 -0.20 4.59
C LYS A 42 -13.41 -1.20 3.87
N THR A 43 -12.83 -2.10 3.07
CA THR A 43 -13.56 -3.16 2.35
C THR A 43 -13.70 -4.46 3.14
N LYS A 44 -13.38 -4.46 4.45
CA LYS A 44 -13.41 -5.64 5.33
C LYS A 44 -12.49 -6.78 4.87
N GLY A 45 -11.41 -6.44 4.16
CA GLY A 45 -10.30 -7.35 3.89
C GLY A 45 -9.36 -7.45 5.07
N GLU A 46 -8.39 -8.35 4.97
CA GLU A 46 -7.35 -8.53 5.98
C GLU A 46 -6.02 -7.98 5.47
N VAL A 47 -5.34 -7.22 6.31
CA VAL A 47 -4.00 -6.70 6.05
C VAL A 47 -3.00 -7.42 6.94
N ILE A 48 -2.01 -8.04 6.32
CA ILE A 48 -0.87 -8.66 7.00
C ILE A 48 0.36 -7.81 6.68
N ILE A 49 1.01 -7.28 7.71
CA ILE A 49 2.27 -6.53 7.59
C ILE A 49 3.44 -7.51 7.71
N LEU A 50 4.38 -7.44 6.77
CA LEU A 50 5.56 -8.31 6.72
C LEU A 50 6.84 -7.48 6.59
N PRO A 51 7.94 -7.86 7.24
CA PRO A 51 9.24 -7.28 6.93
C PRO A 51 9.64 -7.64 5.48
N SER A 52 10.45 -6.79 4.83
CA SER A 52 10.77 -6.92 3.40
C SER A 52 11.35 -8.28 3.02
N GLU A 53 12.11 -8.92 3.91
CA GLU A 53 12.72 -10.25 3.66
C GLU A 53 11.69 -11.39 3.62
N ARG A 54 10.48 -11.16 4.13
CA ARG A 54 9.36 -12.11 4.11
C ARG A 54 8.32 -11.77 3.05
N MET A 55 8.47 -10.65 2.35
CA MET A 55 7.55 -10.30 1.29
C MET A 55 7.67 -11.31 0.13
N PRO A 56 6.55 -11.80 -0.40
CA PRO A 56 6.56 -12.73 -1.53
C PRO A 56 6.90 -12.03 -2.86
N THR A 57 6.95 -10.70 -2.86
CA THR A 57 7.21 -9.84 -4.02
C THR A 57 8.16 -8.71 -3.63
N ASN A 58 8.88 -8.16 -4.62
CA ASN A 58 9.78 -7.02 -4.41
C ASN A 58 9.08 -5.65 -4.57
N THR A 59 7.76 -5.65 -4.81
CA THR A 59 6.99 -4.43 -5.07
C THR A 59 6.49 -3.75 -3.79
N GLY A 60 6.49 -4.45 -2.66
CA GLY A 60 5.94 -3.95 -1.39
C GLY A 60 4.50 -4.39 -1.11
N ALA A 61 3.83 -5.03 -2.07
CA ALA A 61 2.45 -5.48 -1.90
C ALA A 61 2.21 -6.85 -2.57
N ALA A 62 1.35 -7.65 -1.93
CA ALA A 62 0.81 -8.88 -2.49
C ALA A 62 -0.59 -9.15 -1.93
N ALA A 63 -1.47 -9.74 -2.74
CA ALA A 63 -2.86 -9.98 -2.38
C ALA A 63 -3.31 -11.39 -2.78
N ILE A 64 -4.26 -11.92 -2.00
CA ILE A 64 -5.01 -13.13 -2.33
C ILE A 64 -6.46 -12.68 -2.50
N PHE A 65 -6.98 -12.80 -3.72
CA PHE A 65 -8.33 -12.37 -4.03
C PHE A 65 -9.34 -13.47 -3.71
N ARG A 66 -10.48 -13.04 -3.18
CA ARG A 66 -11.67 -13.86 -3.08
C ARG A 66 -12.42 -13.56 -4.37
N TYR A 67 -12.45 -14.54 -5.30
CA TYR A 67 -13.11 -14.54 -6.62
C TYR A 67 -12.64 -13.49 -7.65
#